data_AF-A0A3B8SNS9-F1
#
_entry.id   AF-A0A3B8SNS9-F1
#
_cell.length_a   1.000
_cell.length_b   1.000
_cell.length_c   1.000
_cell.angle_alpha   90.00
_cell.angle_beta   90.00
_cell.angle_gamma   90.00
#
_symmetry.space_group_name_H-M   'P 1'
#
loop_
_entity.id
_entity.type
_entity.pdbx_description
1 polymer ?
#
loop_
_entity_poly.entity_id
_entity_poly.type
_entity_poly.pdbx_seq_one_letter_code
_entity_poly.pdbx_strand_id
1 'polypeptide(L)'
;MVSNELIDLFYSYLQVGKLTPGEQKDFLKGITVYLQHNRSDDMKGRTLEFLEEKLSKFVNIAFAIGLTYEEMAKIIGNFPNLLNTIDDFYTKYLVLGVIEDEGNTIRKGKLLSKTRDYMVGLQQVYARYKLICESGYNNFTWNSLVHASRNEFAKIFVENEYSKPYQLFGDVLEVANWLEKVSLDELDIESFKSLDVNKEIVLRYEKRKKGLS
;
A
#
# COMPACT_ATOMS: atom_id res chain seq x y z
N MET A 1 9.79 5.20 -28.35
CA MET A 1 8.39 4.80 -28.64
C MET A 1 8.02 3.76 -27.60
N VAL A 2 6.84 3.84 -26.98
CA VAL A 2 6.39 2.82 -26.01
C VAL A 2 6.04 1.54 -26.78
N SER A 3 6.45 0.37 -26.29
CA SER A 3 6.11 -0.91 -26.94
C SER A 3 4.62 -1.21 -26.79
N ASN A 4 3.95 -1.56 -27.89
CA ASN A 4 2.54 -1.96 -27.89
C ASN A 4 2.33 -3.21 -27.03
N GLU A 5 3.28 -4.14 -27.00
CA GLU A 5 3.21 -5.36 -26.18
C GLU A 5 3.09 -5.04 -24.68
N LEU A 6 3.80 -3.99 -24.21
CA LEU A 6 3.72 -3.55 -22.82
C LEU A 6 2.35 -2.95 -22.50
N ILE A 7 1.73 -2.24 -23.45
CA ILE A 7 0.38 -1.68 -23.29
C ILE A 7 -0.66 -2.81 -23.28
N ASP A 8 -0.50 -3.80 -24.16
CA ASP A 8 -1.42 -4.95 -24.28
C ASP A 8 -1.47 -5.79 -23.00
N LEU A 9 -0.35 -5.89 -22.26
CA LEU A 9 -0.34 -6.50 -20.92
C LEU A 9 -1.35 -5.84 -19.98
N PHE A 10 -1.35 -4.49 -19.90
CA PHE A 10 -2.32 -3.79 -19.05
C PHE A 10 -3.76 -4.03 -19.51
N TYR A 11 -4.00 -4.04 -20.82
CA TYR A 11 -5.33 -4.31 -21.38
C TYR A 11 -5.83 -5.70 -21.03
N SER A 12 -4.97 -6.70 -21.10
CA SER A 12 -5.26 -8.09 -20.74
C SER A 12 -5.55 -8.24 -19.24
N TYR A 13 -4.61 -7.83 -18.38
CA TYR A 13 -4.69 -8.06 -16.94
C TYR A 13 -5.78 -7.22 -16.25
N LEU A 14 -6.02 -5.99 -16.73
CA LEU A 14 -6.95 -5.05 -16.11
C LEU A 14 -8.28 -4.91 -16.89
N GLN A 15 -8.45 -5.65 -17.98
CA GLN A 15 -9.62 -5.60 -18.86
C GLN A 15 -9.97 -4.17 -19.34
N VAL A 16 -8.94 -3.36 -19.63
CA VAL A 16 -9.08 -1.94 -20.01
C VAL A 16 -10.01 -1.76 -21.21
N GLY A 17 -10.05 -2.72 -22.14
CA GLY A 17 -10.94 -2.68 -23.30
C GLY A 17 -12.45 -2.69 -22.95
N LYS A 18 -12.82 -3.00 -21.71
CA LYS A 18 -14.22 -2.94 -21.22
C LYS A 18 -14.61 -1.58 -20.65
N LEU A 19 -13.64 -0.67 -20.45
CA LEU A 19 -13.91 0.68 -19.97
C LEU A 19 -14.52 1.55 -21.08
N THR A 20 -15.10 2.68 -20.70
CA THR A 20 -15.55 3.67 -21.68
C THR A 20 -14.37 4.27 -22.46
N PRO A 21 -14.58 4.79 -23.68
CA PRO A 21 -13.49 5.39 -24.46
C PRO A 21 -12.75 6.53 -23.74
N GLY A 22 -13.45 7.31 -22.90
CA GLY A 22 -12.85 8.35 -22.07
C GLY A 22 -11.89 7.79 -21.02
N GLU A 23 -12.33 6.76 -20.30
CA GLU A 23 -11.52 6.09 -19.27
C GLU A 23 -10.31 5.37 -19.87
N GLN A 24 -10.47 4.72 -21.04
CA GLN A 24 -9.35 4.11 -21.76
C GLN A 24 -8.29 5.17 -22.13
N LYS A 25 -8.72 6.34 -22.58
CA LYS A 25 -7.82 7.45 -22.93
C LYS A 25 -7.05 7.98 -21.72
N ASP A 26 -7.74 8.19 -20.60
CA ASP A 26 -7.11 8.66 -19.36
C ASP A 26 -6.14 7.63 -18.80
N PHE A 27 -6.51 6.35 -18.84
CA PHE A 27 -5.64 5.23 -18.49
C PHE A 27 -4.37 5.22 -19.35
N LEU A 28 -4.52 5.25 -20.68
CA LEU A 28 -3.41 5.24 -21.62
C LEU A 28 -2.45 6.41 -21.41
N LYS A 29 -2.96 7.59 -21.07
CA LYS A 29 -2.13 8.76 -20.75
C LYS A 29 -1.22 8.47 -19.55
N GLY A 30 -1.78 7.93 -18.47
CA GLY A 30 -1.02 7.57 -17.27
C GLY A 30 0.04 6.50 -17.53
N ILE A 31 -0.34 5.42 -18.22
CA ILE A 31 0.57 4.32 -18.57
C ILE A 31 1.68 4.78 -19.51
N THR A 32 1.35 5.58 -20.52
CA THR A 32 2.35 6.08 -21.48
C THR A 32 3.42 6.91 -20.76
N VAL A 33 3.03 7.80 -19.85
CA VAL A 33 3.96 8.59 -19.04
C VAL A 33 4.85 7.68 -18.18
N TYR A 34 4.26 6.68 -17.51
CA TYR A 34 5.01 5.70 -16.73
C TYR A 34 6.02 4.92 -17.57
N LEU A 35 5.64 4.45 -18.76
CA LEU A 35 6.54 3.71 -19.66
C LEU A 35 7.58 4.62 -20.35
N GLN A 36 7.32 5.94 -20.44
CA GLN A 36 8.24 6.92 -21.04
C GLN A 36 9.27 7.51 -20.08
N HIS A 37 9.02 7.54 -18.76
CA HIS A 37 9.97 7.98 -17.74
C HIS A 37 11.11 6.95 -17.54
N ASN A 38 11.85 6.71 -18.64
CA ASN A 38 13.05 5.88 -18.81
C ASN A 38 14.35 6.71 -18.77
N ARG A 39 14.40 7.77 -17.95
CA ARG A 39 15.52 8.74 -17.94
C ARG A 39 16.56 8.44 -16.86
N SER A 40 17.22 7.28 -16.94
CA SER A 40 18.58 6.99 -16.47
C SER A 40 18.89 5.53 -16.84
N ASP A 41 20.17 5.16 -16.94
CA ASP A 41 20.72 3.92 -17.55
C ASP A 41 20.18 2.55 -17.04
N ASP A 42 19.15 2.55 -16.20
CA ASP A 42 18.42 1.41 -15.64
C ASP A 42 17.16 1.04 -16.44
N MET A 43 17.30 0.67 -17.71
CA MET A 43 16.25 -0.10 -18.43
C MET A 43 16.00 -1.51 -17.83
N LYS A 44 16.40 -1.79 -16.58
CA LYS A 44 16.30 -3.13 -15.98
C LYS A 44 15.00 -3.40 -15.23
N GLY A 45 14.14 -2.41 -15.02
CA GLY A 45 13.04 -2.54 -14.06
C GLY A 45 11.61 -2.66 -14.61
N ARG A 46 11.36 -2.49 -15.92
CA ARG A 46 9.99 -2.50 -16.49
C ARG A 46 9.91 -3.29 -17.78
N THR A 47 10.61 -4.43 -17.81
CA THR A 47 10.53 -5.38 -18.91
C THR A 47 9.14 -6.02 -18.97
N LEU A 48 8.87 -6.78 -20.03
CA LEU A 48 7.63 -7.53 -20.18
C LEU A 48 7.44 -8.47 -18.97
N GLU A 49 8.49 -9.21 -18.59
CA GLU A 49 8.49 -10.16 -17.47
C GLU A 49 8.22 -9.46 -16.14
N PHE A 50 8.84 -8.29 -15.91
CA PHE A 50 8.58 -7.50 -14.72
C PHE A 50 7.11 -7.08 -14.66
N LEU A 51 6.57 -6.50 -15.73
CA LEU A 51 5.20 -6.01 -15.73
C LEU A 51 4.20 -7.16 -15.58
N GLU A 52 4.46 -8.30 -16.24
CA GLU A 52 3.64 -9.49 -16.13
C GLU A 52 3.60 -10.00 -14.67
N GLU A 53 4.75 -10.14 -14.02
CA GLU A 53 4.85 -10.54 -12.62
C GLU A 53 4.08 -9.58 -11.71
N LYS A 54 4.35 -8.26 -11.83
CA LYS A 54 3.78 -7.25 -10.94
C LYS A 54 2.28 -7.07 -11.18
N LEU A 55 1.79 -7.14 -12.42
CA LEU A 55 0.37 -7.09 -12.75
C LEU A 55 -0.36 -8.34 -12.25
N SER A 56 0.21 -9.53 -12.44
CA SER A 56 -0.35 -10.78 -11.92
C SER A 56 -0.49 -10.73 -10.40
N LYS A 57 0.56 -10.30 -9.71
CA LYS A 57 0.55 -10.11 -8.25
C LYS A 57 -0.48 -9.08 -7.81
N PHE A 58 -0.53 -7.93 -8.48
CA PHE A 58 -1.53 -6.89 -8.20
C PHE A 58 -2.96 -7.41 -8.37
N VAL A 59 -3.27 -8.06 -9.50
CA VAL A 59 -4.62 -8.61 -9.76
C VAL A 59 -5.01 -9.62 -8.67
N ASN A 60 -4.11 -10.51 -8.29
CA ASN A 60 -4.38 -11.47 -7.21
C ASN A 60 -4.72 -10.80 -5.88
N ILE A 61 -3.97 -9.77 -5.50
CA ILE A 61 -4.24 -9.00 -4.28
C ILE A 61 -5.55 -8.19 -4.42
N ALA A 62 -5.72 -7.50 -5.54
CA ALA A 62 -6.84 -6.61 -5.84
C ALA A 62 -8.18 -7.33 -5.72
N PHE A 63 -8.28 -8.56 -6.23
CA PHE A 63 -9.48 -9.34 -6.08
C PHE A 63 -9.69 -9.89 -4.67
N ALA A 64 -8.61 -10.24 -3.95
CA ALA A 64 -8.74 -10.65 -2.55
C ALA A 64 -9.35 -9.53 -1.69
N ILE A 65 -8.99 -8.28 -1.96
CA ILE A 65 -9.55 -7.10 -1.30
C ILE A 65 -10.89 -6.64 -1.92
N GLY A 66 -11.39 -7.33 -2.96
CA GLY A 66 -12.70 -7.08 -3.58
C GLY A 66 -12.76 -5.90 -4.55
N LEU A 67 -11.67 -5.61 -5.27
CA LEU A 67 -11.68 -4.64 -6.37
C LEU A 67 -12.33 -5.22 -7.63
N THR A 68 -13.03 -4.36 -8.37
CA THR A 68 -13.45 -4.62 -9.76
C THR A 68 -12.32 -4.29 -10.74
N TYR A 69 -12.46 -4.73 -12.00
CA TYR A 69 -11.51 -4.36 -13.06
C TYR A 69 -11.45 -2.85 -13.30
N GLU A 70 -12.59 -2.16 -13.22
CA GLU A 70 -12.65 -0.70 -13.34
C GLU A 70 -11.85 -0.01 -12.23
N GLU A 71 -12.00 -0.47 -11.00
CA GLU A 71 -11.24 0.05 -9.85
C GLU A 71 -9.74 -0.23 -9.97
N MET A 72 -9.37 -1.43 -10.43
CA MET A 72 -7.98 -1.79 -10.71
C MET A 72 -7.37 -0.89 -11.79
N ALA A 73 -8.08 -0.69 -12.90
CA ALA A 73 -7.64 0.19 -13.97
C ALA A 73 -7.52 1.64 -13.49
N LYS A 74 -8.45 2.13 -12.66
CA LYS A 74 -8.38 3.46 -12.05
C LYS A 74 -7.15 3.64 -11.16
N ILE A 75 -6.86 2.66 -10.30
CA ILE A 75 -5.68 2.67 -9.42
C ILE A 75 -4.39 2.72 -10.24
N ILE A 76 -4.25 1.79 -11.18
CA ILE A 76 -3.02 1.66 -11.98
C ILE A 76 -2.88 2.82 -12.96
N GLY A 77 -3.96 3.27 -13.60
CA GLY A 77 -3.93 4.43 -14.51
C GLY A 77 -3.56 5.73 -13.80
N ASN A 78 -4.07 5.95 -12.58
CA ASN A 78 -3.74 7.15 -11.79
C ASN A 78 -2.33 7.11 -11.19
N PHE A 79 -1.86 5.92 -10.81
CA PHE A 79 -0.58 5.77 -10.15
C PHE A 79 0.13 4.44 -10.48
N PRO A 80 0.69 4.32 -11.70
CA PRO A 80 1.31 3.07 -12.16
C PRO A 80 2.55 2.65 -11.34
N ASN A 81 3.21 3.61 -10.68
CA ASN A 81 4.37 3.35 -9.81
C ASN A 81 4.05 2.45 -8.61
N LEU A 82 2.76 2.22 -8.30
CA LEU A 82 2.36 1.21 -7.32
C LEU A 82 2.90 -0.17 -7.66
N LEU A 83 3.06 -0.51 -8.95
CA LEU A 83 3.61 -1.80 -9.38
C LEU A 83 5.05 -2.02 -8.88
N ASN A 84 5.81 -0.95 -8.67
CA ASN A 84 7.18 -1.05 -8.16
C ASN A 84 7.23 -1.41 -6.66
N THR A 85 6.12 -1.28 -5.94
CA THR A 85 6.02 -1.54 -4.49
C THR A 85 5.02 -2.65 -4.17
N ILE A 86 4.58 -3.41 -5.18
CA ILE A 86 3.52 -4.41 -5.03
C ILE A 86 3.92 -5.57 -4.12
N ASP A 87 5.23 -5.77 -3.91
CA ASP A 87 5.73 -6.91 -3.14
C ASP A 87 5.29 -6.87 -1.68
N ASP A 88 5.25 -5.67 -1.11
CA ASP A 88 4.83 -5.42 0.26
C ASP A 88 3.38 -4.95 0.35
N PHE A 89 2.69 -4.78 -0.78
CA PHE A 89 1.37 -4.14 -0.84
C PHE A 89 0.31 -4.91 -0.06
N TYR A 90 0.30 -6.25 -0.15
CA TYR A 90 -0.64 -7.08 0.58
C TYR A 90 -0.49 -6.90 2.09
N THR A 91 0.72 -7.08 2.61
CA THR A 91 1.02 -6.94 4.04
C THR A 91 0.71 -5.53 4.53
N LYS A 92 1.10 -4.50 3.75
CA LYS A 92 0.78 -3.10 4.05
C LYS A 92 -0.73 -2.88 4.12
N TYR A 93 -1.50 -3.48 3.21
CA TYR A 93 -2.96 -3.42 3.24
C TYR A 93 -3.53 -4.05 4.52
N LEU A 94 -2.94 -5.15 5.02
CA LEU A 94 -3.35 -5.76 6.29
C LEU A 94 -3.00 -4.90 7.50
N VAL A 95 -1.79 -4.30 7.55
CA VAL A 95 -1.35 -3.41 8.63
C VAL A 95 -2.21 -2.16 8.69
N LEU A 96 -2.45 -1.50 7.55
CA LEU A 96 -3.35 -0.33 7.47
C LEU A 96 -4.79 -0.69 7.85
N GLY A 97 -5.11 -1.98 7.88
CA GLY A 97 -6.38 -2.49 8.33
C GLY A 97 -6.70 -2.35 9.79
N VAL A 98 -5.68 -2.14 10.61
CA VAL A 98 -5.86 -1.88 12.03
C VAL A 98 -6.22 -0.42 12.30
N ILE A 99 -6.17 0.46 11.28
CA ILE A 99 -6.29 1.90 11.50
C ILE A 99 -7.69 2.34 11.90
N GLU A 100 -8.67 1.75 11.26
CA GLU A 100 -10.07 2.14 11.40
C GLU A 100 -10.82 0.82 11.57
N ASP A 101 -11.52 0.67 12.70
CA ASP A 101 -12.36 -0.50 13.07
C ASP A 101 -13.56 -0.71 12.11
N GLU A 102 -13.48 -0.15 10.90
CA GLU A 102 -14.60 0.14 10.01
C GLU A 102 -14.59 -0.74 8.73
N GLY A 103 -13.87 -1.86 8.76
CA GLY A 103 -13.93 -2.91 7.75
C GLY A 103 -13.24 -2.59 6.40
N ASN A 104 -13.34 -3.53 5.46
CA ASN A 104 -12.65 -3.47 4.16
C ASN A 104 -13.11 -2.28 3.28
N THR A 105 -14.36 -1.83 3.42
CA THR A 105 -14.97 -0.80 2.56
C THR A 105 -14.21 0.53 2.60
N ILE A 106 -13.87 1.02 3.79
CA ILE A 106 -13.20 2.31 3.94
C ILE A 106 -11.75 2.24 3.48
N ARG A 107 -11.05 1.16 3.83
CA ARG A 107 -9.67 0.91 3.38
C ARG A 107 -9.57 0.87 1.86
N LYS A 108 -10.51 0.20 1.20
CA LYS A 108 -10.68 0.21 -0.25
C LYS A 108 -10.96 1.62 -0.78
N GLY A 109 -11.84 2.38 -0.13
CA GLY A 109 -12.10 3.79 -0.46
C GLY A 109 -10.85 4.68 -0.39
N LYS A 110 -10.00 4.49 0.63
CA LYS A 110 -8.70 5.19 0.76
C LYS A 110 -7.74 4.79 -0.36
N LEU A 111 -7.67 3.50 -0.70
CA LEU A 111 -6.83 3.03 -1.83
C LEU A 111 -7.25 3.68 -3.16
N LEU A 112 -8.55 3.82 -3.41
CA LEU A 112 -9.08 4.41 -4.64
C LEU A 112 -8.88 5.93 -4.71
N SER A 113 -9.02 6.63 -3.58
CA SER A 113 -8.93 8.09 -3.52
C SER A 113 -7.51 8.61 -3.28
N LYS A 114 -6.66 7.81 -2.64
CA LYS A 114 -5.30 8.18 -2.21
C LYS A 114 -4.30 7.04 -2.47
N THR A 115 -4.27 6.51 -3.69
CA THR A 115 -3.37 5.39 -4.05
C THR A 115 -1.90 5.65 -3.69
N ARG A 116 -1.43 6.90 -3.80
CA ARG A 116 -0.04 7.30 -3.48
C ARG A 116 0.35 7.03 -2.03
N ASP A 117 -0.62 6.99 -1.12
CA ASP A 117 -0.39 6.70 0.30
C ASP A 117 0.25 5.33 0.49
N TYR A 118 0.00 4.38 -0.41
CA TYR A 118 0.58 3.05 -0.39
C TYR A 118 2.06 3.01 -0.84
N MET A 119 2.68 4.14 -1.17
CA MET A 119 4.13 4.24 -1.42
C MET A 119 4.97 4.35 -0.15
N VAL A 120 4.36 4.70 0.99
CA VAL A 120 5.08 4.72 2.26
C VAL A 120 5.66 3.33 2.56
N GLY A 121 6.87 3.26 3.13
CA GLY A 121 7.52 1.98 3.42
C GLY A 121 6.72 1.14 4.41
N LEU A 122 6.62 -0.18 4.18
CA LEU A 122 5.92 -1.09 5.09
C LEU A 122 6.51 -1.04 6.50
N GLN A 123 7.84 -1.07 6.61
CA GLN A 123 8.54 -0.98 7.90
C GLN A 123 8.23 0.33 8.64
N GLN A 124 8.15 1.45 7.92
CA GLN A 124 7.78 2.74 8.52
C GLN A 124 6.36 2.72 9.09
N VAL A 125 5.40 2.16 8.36
CA VAL A 125 3.99 2.03 8.82
C VAL A 125 3.92 1.12 10.03
N TYR A 126 4.58 -0.04 9.98
CA TYR A 126 4.59 -1.01 11.07
C TYR A 126 5.26 -0.45 12.34
N ALA A 127 6.43 0.19 12.22
CA ALA A 127 7.13 0.78 13.37
C ALA A 127 6.26 1.84 14.08
N ARG A 128 5.55 2.66 13.30
CA ARG A 128 4.60 3.64 13.85
C ARG A 128 3.41 2.98 14.53
N TYR A 129 2.85 1.94 13.93
CA TYR A 129 1.79 1.13 14.54
C TYR A 129 2.24 0.57 15.88
N LYS A 130 3.40 -0.08 15.90
CA LYS A 130 3.96 -0.73 17.09
C LYS A 130 4.15 0.26 18.23
N LEU A 131 4.73 1.43 17.94
CA LEU A 131 4.92 2.45 18.97
C LEU A 131 3.60 2.94 19.56
N ILE A 132 2.60 3.21 18.71
CA ILE A 132 1.27 3.64 19.17
C ILE A 132 0.64 2.58 20.08
N CYS A 133 0.74 1.31 19.71
CA CYS A 133 0.22 0.20 20.50
C CYS A 133 0.95 0.07 21.84
N GLU A 134 2.27 0.07 21.85
CA GLU A 134 3.08 -0.07 23.06
C GLU A 134 2.94 1.14 24.00
N SER A 135 2.67 2.32 23.46
CA SER A 135 2.42 3.52 24.26
C SER A 135 1.01 3.63 24.84
N GLY A 136 0.07 2.77 24.41
CA GLY A 136 -1.35 2.92 24.73
C GLY A 136 -2.00 4.18 24.14
N TYR A 137 -1.46 4.71 23.02
CA TYR A 137 -1.99 5.92 22.40
C TYR A 137 -3.29 5.61 21.65
N ASN A 138 -4.41 6.15 22.14
CA ASN A 138 -5.74 5.76 21.67
C ASN A 138 -6.12 6.38 20.31
N ASN A 139 -5.38 7.38 19.82
CA ASN A 139 -5.70 8.08 18.57
C ASN A 139 -4.94 7.46 17.39
N PHE A 140 -5.45 6.34 16.93
CA PHE A 140 -4.91 5.66 15.76
C PHE A 140 -5.51 6.27 14.49
N THR A 141 -4.70 6.88 13.60
CA THR A 141 -5.23 7.54 12.40
C THR A 141 -4.39 7.25 11.17
N TRP A 142 -5.01 7.34 10.00
CA TRP A 142 -4.30 7.22 8.72
C TRP A 142 -3.19 8.27 8.61
N ASN A 143 -3.43 9.46 9.14
CA ASN A 143 -2.48 10.56 9.13
C ASN A 143 -1.22 10.20 9.95
N SER A 144 -1.36 9.64 11.15
CA SER A 144 -0.21 9.33 12.01
C SER A 144 0.66 8.21 11.41
N LEU A 145 0.06 7.20 10.77
CA LEU A 145 0.86 6.14 10.16
C LEU A 145 1.49 6.53 8.82
N VAL A 146 0.74 7.23 7.97
CA VAL A 146 1.13 7.39 6.55
C VAL A 146 1.66 8.79 6.24
N HIS A 147 0.99 9.84 6.70
CA HIS A 147 1.24 11.22 6.22
C HIS A 147 2.18 12.01 7.13
N ALA A 148 2.17 11.75 8.44
CA ALA A 148 3.01 12.47 9.37
C ALA A 148 4.48 12.34 8.98
N SER A 149 5.21 13.45 8.99
CA SER A 149 6.68 13.41 8.91
C SER A 149 7.27 12.69 10.12
N ARG A 150 8.56 12.32 10.04
CA ARG A 150 9.29 11.71 11.17
C ARG A 150 9.19 12.57 12.44
N ASN A 151 9.37 13.88 12.30
CA ASN A 151 9.33 14.82 13.42
C ASN A 151 7.92 15.03 13.96
N GLU A 152 6.92 15.17 13.10
CA GLU A 152 5.52 15.33 13.54
C GLU A 152 5.02 14.10 14.30
N PHE A 153 5.36 12.91 13.81
CA PHE A 153 5.05 11.67 14.50
C PHE A 153 5.78 11.57 15.85
N ALA A 154 7.09 11.84 15.87
CA ALA A 154 7.89 11.73 17.08
C ALA A 154 7.44 12.68 18.20
N LYS A 155 7.03 13.91 17.87
CA LYS A 155 6.53 14.89 18.84
C LYS A 155 5.32 14.42 19.66
N ILE A 156 4.63 13.37 19.24
CA ILE A 156 3.54 12.75 20.01
C ILE A 156 4.08 12.08 21.29
N PHE A 157 5.31 11.56 21.24
CA PHE A 157 5.90 10.68 22.26
C PHE A 157 7.06 11.30 23.04
N VAL A 158 7.36 12.58 22.80
CA VAL A 158 8.47 13.31 23.44
C VAL A 158 7.95 14.17 24.59
N GLU A 159 8.71 14.23 25.68
CA GLU A 159 8.47 15.16 26.78
C GLU A 159 8.37 16.61 26.29
N ASN A 160 7.24 17.27 26.59
CA ASN A 160 7.05 18.70 26.42
C ASN A 160 6.61 19.25 27.77
N GLU A 161 6.94 20.52 28.06
CA GLU A 161 6.58 21.23 29.31
C GLU A 161 5.08 21.19 29.65
N TYR A 162 4.23 20.88 28.68
CA TYR A 162 2.79 20.68 28.85
C TYR A 162 2.44 19.20 28.68
N SER A 163 2.17 18.58 29.82
CA SER A 163 1.76 17.19 30.03
C SER A 163 0.77 16.66 28.99
N LYS A 164 1.26 15.78 28.12
CA LYS A 164 0.43 14.84 27.36
C LYS A 164 0.70 13.42 27.86
N PRO A 165 -0.29 12.50 27.86
CA PRO A 165 -0.20 11.24 28.59
C PRO A 165 0.76 10.17 28.02
N TYR A 166 1.54 10.48 26.98
CA TYR A 166 2.28 9.47 26.18
C TYR A 166 3.76 9.82 25.99
N GLN A 167 4.33 10.62 26.89
CA GLN A 167 5.75 11.01 26.89
C GLN A 167 6.61 9.80 27.28
N LEU A 168 7.22 9.16 26.28
CA LEU A 168 8.03 7.94 26.45
C LEU A 168 9.53 8.20 26.25
N PHE A 169 9.88 9.32 25.60
CA PHE A 169 11.24 9.63 25.19
C PHE A 169 11.63 11.06 25.55
N GLY A 170 12.92 11.27 25.82
CA GLY A 170 13.46 12.57 26.17
C GLY A 170 13.56 13.54 24.98
N ASP A 171 13.71 13.00 23.76
CA ASP A 171 13.75 13.80 22.55
C ASP A 171 13.27 13.06 21.28
N VAL A 172 13.19 13.79 20.16
CA VAL A 172 12.76 13.27 18.87
C VAL A 172 13.76 12.26 18.27
N LEU A 173 15.04 12.38 18.59
CA LEU A 173 16.10 11.51 18.10
C LEU A 173 16.00 10.11 18.73
N GLU A 174 15.61 10.01 20.00
CA GLU A 174 15.34 8.74 20.66
C GLU A 174 14.18 7.98 20.00
N VAL A 175 13.07 8.66 19.69
CA VAL A 175 11.95 8.06 18.94
C VAL A 175 12.42 7.58 17.57
N ALA A 176 13.18 8.43 16.88
CA ALA A 176 13.76 8.14 15.58
C ALA A 176 14.63 6.87 15.61
N ASN A 177 15.51 6.74 16.59
CA ASN A 177 16.37 5.56 16.78
C ASN A 177 15.57 4.32 17.16
N TRP A 178 14.48 4.48 17.92
CA TRP A 178 13.59 3.38 18.27
C TRP A 178 12.89 2.82 17.02
N LEU A 179 12.33 3.70 16.17
CA LEU A 179 11.63 3.31 14.94
C LEU A 179 12.54 2.56 13.96
N GLU A 180 13.83 2.86 13.92
CA GLU A 180 14.81 2.17 13.05
C GLU A 180 15.16 0.76 13.54
N LYS A 181 14.96 0.46 14.83
CA LYS A 181 15.21 -0.86 15.41
C LYS A 181 14.02 -1.80 15.27
N VAL A 182 12.84 -1.26 14.97
CA VAL A 182 11.65 -2.08 14.77
C VAL A 182 11.69 -2.71 13.40
N SER A 183 11.54 -4.03 13.37
CA SER A 183 11.41 -4.82 12.16
C SER A 183 10.13 -5.63 12.23
N LEU A 184 9.38 -5.62 11.13
CA LEU A 184 8.25 -6.51 10.92
C LEU A 184 8.76 -7.92 10.63
N ASP A 185 8.40 -8.88 11.47
CA ASP A 185 8.72 -10.30 11.28
C ASP A 185 7.52 -11.14 10.83
N GLU A 186 7.73 -12.44 10.65
CA GLU A 186 6.67 -13.37 10.21
C GLU A 186 5.56 -13.54 11.25
N LEU A 187 5.89 -13.50 12.55
CA LEU A 187 4.89 -13.62 13.63
C LEU A 187 3.98 -12.40 13.66
N ASP A 188 4.54 -11.20 13.44
CA ASP A 188 3.76 -9.99 13.28
C ASP A 188 2.80 -10.09 12.09
N ILE A 189 3.27 -10.59 10.96
CA ILE A 189 2.44 -10.77 9.75
C ILE A 189 1.29 -11.74 10.02
N GLU A 190 1.57 -12.88 10.67
CA GLU A 190 0.52 -13.83 11.04
C GLU A 190 -0.48 -13.23 12.04
N SER A 191 -0.01 -12.41 12.98
CA SER A 191 -0.88 -11.66 13.89
C SER A 191 -1.85 -10.78 13.09
N PHE A 192 -1.38 -9.98 12.12
CA PHE A 192 -2.26 -9.16 11.29
C PHE A 192 -3.25 -9.98 10.47
N LYS A 193 -2.86 -11.16 9.95
CA LYS A 193 -3.76 -12.05 9.22
C LYS A 193 -4.88 -12.60 10.10
N SER A 194 -4.60 -12.81 11.39
CA SER A 194 -5.55 -13.38 12.35
C SER A 194 -6.66 -12.40 12.78
N LEU A 195 -6.44 -11.09 12.61
CA LEU A 195 -7.39 -10.05 13.00
C LEU A 195 -8.72 -10.19 12.24
N ASP A 196 -9.85 -10.02 12.94
CA ASP A 196 -11.19 -10.13 12.37
C ASP A 196 -11.38 -9.26 11.13
N VAL A 197 -10.85 -8.03 11.17
CA VAL A 197 -10.90 -7.06 10.06
C VAL A 197 -10.20 -7.55 8.78
N ASN A 198 -9.34 -8.56 8.89
CA ASN A 198 -8.53 -9.11 7.78
C ASN A 198 -8.96 -10.52 7.37
N LYS A 199 -9.74 -11.25 8.18
CA LYS A 199 -10.07 -12.68 7.95
C LYS A 199 -10.63 -12.96 6.55
N GLU A 200 -11.59 -12.15 6.09
CA GLU A 200 -12.21 -12.36 4.78
C GLU A 200 -11.23 -12.15 3.62
N ILE A 201 -10.40 -11.12 3.71
CA ILE A 201 -9.37 -10.80 2.71
C ILE A 201 -8.35 -11.94 2.65
N VAL A 202 -7.87 -12.41 3.81
CA VAL A 202 -6.93 -13.51 3.92
C VAL A 202 -7.52 -14.78 3.32
N LEU A 203 -8.76 -15.12 3.64
CA LEU A 203 -9.44 -16.28 3.07
C LEU A 203 -9.51 -16.22 1.54
N ARG A 204 -9.91 -15.07 0.97
CA ARG A 204 -9.99 -14.89 -0.48
C ARG A 204 -8.62 -14.95 -1.14
N TYR A 205 -7.60 -14.37 -0.51
CA TYR A 205 -6.22 -14.40 -1.01
C TYR A 205 -5.66 -15.83 -1.07
N GLU A 206 -5.85 -16.61 0.00
CA GLU A 206 -5.38 -18.00 0.08
C GLU A 206 -6.12 -18.92 -0.91
N LYS A 207 -7.44 -18.73 -1.11
CA LYS A 207 -8.19 -19.45 -2.14
C LYS A 207 -7.63 -19.19 -3.54
N ARG A 208 -7.35 -17.92 -3.86
CA ARG A 208 -6.78 -17.54 -5.15
C ARG A 208 -5.37 -18.07 -5.37
N LYS A 209 -4.51 -18.03 -4.35
CA LYS A 209 -3.18 -18.65 -4.42
C LYS A 209 -3.23 -20.14 -4.78
N LYS A 210 -4.30 -20.83 -4.38
CA LYS A 210 -4.54 -22.25 -4.66
C LYS A 210 -5.30 -22.49 -5.97
N GLY A 211 -5.61 -21.46 -6.76
CA GLY A 211 -6.40 -21.58 -7.98
C GLY A 211 -7.87 -21.91 -7.75
N LEU A 212 -8.39 -21.70 -6.54
CA LEU A 212 -9.78 -21.93 -6.18
C LEU A 212 -10.54 -20.61 -6.33
N SER A 213 -11.41 -20.51 -7.34
CA SER A 213 -12.31 -19.36 -7.55
C SER A 213 -13.58 -19.46 -6.71
#